data_AF-Q54JJ4-F1
#
_entry.id   AF-Q54JJ4-F1
#
_cell.length_a   1.000
_cell.length_b   1.000
_cell.length_c   1.000
_cell.angle_alpha   90.00
_cell.angle_beta   90.00
_cell.angle_gamma   90.00
#
_symmetry.space_group_name_H-M   'P 1'
#
loop_
_entity.id
_entity.type
_entity.pdbx_description
1 polymer ?
#
loop_
_entity_poly.entity_id
_entity_poly.type
_entity_poly.pdbx_seq_one_letter_code
_entity_poly.pdbx_strand_id
1 'polypeptide(L)'
;MDIAQSIQQLNCNYDVLVSLSDNYSNLIKDDDITIQNLIDQLKRLTQDNYETEERLQETRNRLGDVEKKESGLQSELNDLRNDINSMNQEIEDDKRKIQEQMPKLDVQTILSHIFNPIGSAINDSIRFFTNNIKELSSKIDYNNQQITQKQTEVDDLQPQLDSFRSQESQLTSKISLLKAQEQLLDESIKKCGIEKTRIENDKLSIEQMKTKCMLLIDRCKDEKDLIDEGVFLKKEIDEFNNDFQNFLKTL
;
A
#
# COMPACT_ATOMS: atom_id res chain seq x y z
N MET A 1 55.51 7.56 -42.93
CA MET A 1 55.36 7.08 -41.54
C MET A 1 56.01 5.71 -41.51
N ASP A 2 56.93 5.49 -40.58
CA ASP A 2 57.58 4.18 -40.40
C ASP A 2 56.51 3.15 -39.99
N ILE A 3 56.53 1.93 -40.56
CA ILE A 3 55.57 0.88 -40.17
C ILE A 3 55.70 0.59 -38.67
N ALA A 4 56.90 0.69 -38.10
CA ALA A 4 57.10 0.56 -36.67
C ALA A 4 56.32 1.62 -35.86
N GLN A 5 56.32 2.88 -36.32
CA GLN A 5 55.52 3.95 -35.69
C GLN A 5 54.02 3.69 -35.81
N SER A 6 53.58 3.15 -36.96
CA SER A 6 52.16 2.80 -37.19
C SER A 6 51.69 1.69 -36.25
N ILE A 7 52.50 0.64 -36.08
CA ILE A 7 52.25 -0.44 -35.12
C ILE A 7 52.19 0.12 -33.70
N GLN A 8 53.13 1.00 -33.31
CA GLN A 8 53.14 1.61 -31.98
C GLN A 8 51.88 2.43 -31.73
N GLN A 9 51.43 3.23 -32.70
CA GLN A 9 50.21 4.02 -32.58
C GLN A 9 48.96 3.13 -32.50
N LEU A 10 48.89 2.06 -33.30
CA LEU A 10 47.78 1.11 -33.24
C LEU A 10 47.74 0.36 -31.89
N ASN A 11 48.88 -0.05 -31.35
CA ASN A 11 48.95 -0.66 -30.01
C ASN A 11 48.43 0.31 -28.93
N CYS A 12 48.82 1.59 -28.99
CA CYS A 12 48.31 2.60 -28.06
C CYS A 12 46.78 2.76 -28.17
N ASN A 13 46.24 2.81 -29.39
CA ASN A 13 44.79 2.84 -29.60
C ASN A 13 44.09 1.59 -29.07
N TYR A 14 44.69 0.41 -29.27
CA TYR A 14 44.17 -0.85 -28.74
C TYR A 14 44.11 -0.83 -27.20
N ASP A 15 45.17 -0.36 -26.54
CA ASP A 15 45.22 -0.26 -25.07
C ASP A 15 44.14 0.69 -24.53
N VAL A 16 43.90 1.83 -25.20
CA VAL A 16 42.80 2.75 -24.85
C VAL A 16 41.45 2.05 -25.00
N LEU A 17 41.22 1.31 -26.09
CA LEU A 17 39.97 0.57 -26.30
C LEU A 17 39.76 -0.54 -25.26
N VAL A 18 40.83 -1.22 -24.83
CA VAL A 18 40.77 -2.20 -23.72
C VAL A 18 40.33 -1.50 -22.43
N SER A 19 40.98 -0.40 -22.05
CA SER A 19 40.62 0.36 -20.84
C SER A 19 39.19 0.89 -20.88
N LEU A 20 38.73 1.38 -22.04
CA LEU A 20 37.34 1.79 -22.21
C LEU A 20 36.38 0.61 -22.02
N SER A 21 36.64 -0.54 -22.63
CA SER A 21 35.79 -1.72 -22.45
C SER A 21 35.70 -2.18 -20.99
N ASP A 22 36.81 -2.11 -20.25
CA ASP A 22 36.83 -2.42 -18.82
C ASP A 22 35.98 -1.42 -18.03
N ASN A 23 36.07 -0.12 -18.35
CA ASN A 23 35.22 0.90 -17.73
C ASN A 23 33.73 0.66 -17.98
N TYR A 24 33.36 0.38 -19.23
CA TYR A 24 31.97 0.02 -19.58
C TYR A 24 31.52 -1.26 -18.86
N SER A 25 32.41 -2.25 -18.70
CA SER A 25 32.10 -3.47 -17.94
C SER A 25 31.82 -3.20 -16.47
N ASN A 26 32.51 -2.22 -15.86
CA ASN A 26 32.26 -1.83 -14.48
C ASN A 26 30.95 -1.05 -14.36
N LEU A 27 30.68 -0.10 -15.28
CA LEU A 27 29.41 0.63 -15.30
C LEU A 27 28.20 -0.31 -15.41
N ILE A 28 28.26 -1.33 -16.27
CA ILE A 28 27.19 -2.33 -16.41
C ILE A 28 26.96 -3.07 -15.09
N LYS A 29 28.04 -3.43 -14.36
CA LYS A 29 27.92 -4.09 -13.05
C LYS A 29 27.30 -3.18 -12.00
N ASP A 30 27.67 -1.90 -11.99
CA ASP A 30 27.13 -0.92 -11.05
C ASP A 30 25.63 -0.67 -11.32
N ASP A 31 25.24 -0.61 -12.60
CA ASP A 31 23.83 -0.54 -13.01
C ASP A 31 23.06 -1.80 -12.62
N ASP A 32 23.63 -3.00 -12.80
CA ASP A 32 23.01 -4.26 -12.36
C ASP A 32 22.75 -4.27 -10.85
N ILE A 33 23.72 -3.82 -10.05
CA ILE A 33 23.54 -3.68 -8.60
C ILE A 33 22.44 -2.67 -8.28
N THR A 34 22.43 -1.53 -8.96
CA THR A 34 21.44 -0.46 -8.74
C THR A 34 20.03 -0.93 -9.08
N ILE A 35 19.85 -1.59 -10.23
CA ILE A 35 18.58 -2.17 -10.66
C ILE A 35 18.11 -3.20 -9.64
N GLN A 36 19.00 -4.09 -9.18
CA GLN A 36 18.64 -5.12 -8.21
C GLN A 36 18.18 -4.51 -6.88
N ASN A 37 18.88 -3.47 -6.39
CA ASN A 37 18.49 -2.75 -5.18
C ASN A 37 17.11 -2.08 -5.33
N LEU A 38 16.83 -1.46 -6.49
CA LEU A 38 15.53 -0.85 -6.75
C LEU A 38 14.41 -1.90 -6.82
N ILE A 39 14.66 -3.05 -7.47
CA ILE A 39 13.72 -4.17 -7.53
C ILE A 39 13.40 -4.69 -6.13
N ASP A 40 14.40 -4.81 -5.25
CA ASP A 40 14.19 -5.30 -3.90
C ASP A 40 13.47 -4.28 -3.01
N GLN A 41 13.68 -2.99 -3.23
CA GLN A 41 12.86 -1.94 -2.62
C GLN A 41 11.40 -1.99 -3.10
N LEU A 42 11.18 -2.17 -4.40
CA LEU A 42 9.83 -2.27 -4.97
C LEU A 42 9.08 -3.46 -4.36
N LYS A 43 9.72 -4.64 -4.26
CA LYS A 43 9.11 -5.81 -3.61
C LYS A 43 8.67 -5.54 -2.17
N ARG A 44 9.49 -4.82 -1.39
CA ARG A 44 9.15 -4.45 -0.01
C ARG A 44 7.96 -3.50 0.05
N LEU A 45 7.94 -2.46 -0.79
CA LEU A 45 6.80 -1.54 -0.84
C LEU A 45 5.52 -2.23 -1.28
N THR A 46 5.59 -3.15 -2.24
CA THR A 46 4.43 -3.95 -2.67
C THR A 46 3.90 -4.83 -1.54
N GLN A 47 4.78 -5.44 -0.76
CA GLN A 47 4.38 -6.19 0.43
C GLN A 47 3.73 -5.28 1.48
N ASP A 48 4.36 -4.14 1.80
CA ASP A 48 3.82 -3.17 2.76
C ASP A 48 2.45 -2.62 2.33
N ASN A 49 2.25 -2.43 1.03
CA ASN A 49 0.99 -1.97 0.46
C ASN A 49 -0.11 -3.03 0.63
N TYR A 50 0.19 -4.29 0.32
CA TYR A 50 -0.72 -5.42 0.53
C TYR A 50 -1.14 -5.55 2.00
N GLU A 51 -0.18 -5.51 2.94
CA GLU A 51 -0.47 -5.60 4.37
C GLU A 51 -1.28 -4.39 4.87
N THR A 52 -1.03 -3.21 4.32
CA THR A 52 -1.81 -2.01 4.67
C THR A 52 -3.24 -2.09 4.13
N GLU A 53 -3.44 -2.65 2.93
CA GLU A 53 -4.77 -2.90 2.35
C GLU A 53 -5.54 -3.94 3.16
N GLU A 54 -4.89 -5.02 3.63
CA GLU A 54 -5.51 -6.01 4.50
C GLU A 54 -5.99 -5.38 5.82
N ARG A 55 -5.12 -4.59 6.47
CA ARG A 55 -5.47 -3.86 7.70
C ARG A 55 -6.59 -2.85 7.50
N LEU A 56 -6.64 -2.20 6.34
CA LEU A 56 -7.75 -1.30 5.99
C LEU A 56 -9.06 -2.08 5.89
N GLN A 57 -9.04 -3.25 5.26
CA GLN A 57 -10.23 -4.08 5.14
C GLN A 57 -10.71 -4.59 6.51
N GLU A 58 -9.80 -5.01 7.38
CA GLU A 58 -10.15 -5.40 8.76
C GLU A 58 -10.77 -4.24 9.54
N THR A 59 -10.18 -3.04 9.43
CA THR A 59 -10.71 -1.82 10.09
C THR A 59 -12.11 -1.49 9.61
N ARG A 60 -12.37 -1.60 8.29
CA ARG A 60 -13.71 -1.40 7.70
C ARG A 60 -14.73 -2.40 8.20
N ASN A 61 -14.35 -3.67 8.32
CA ASN A 61 -15.24 -4.69 8.85
C ASN A 61 -15.63 -4.37 10.30
N ARG A 62 -14.64 -4.03 11.14
CA ARG A 62 -14.87 -3.64 12.54
C ARG A 62 -15.74 -2.39 12.66
N LEU A 63 -15.49 -1.39 11.82
CA LEU A 63 -16.33 -0.18 11.75
C LEU A 63 -17.78 -0.57 11.44
N GLY A 64 -18.02 -1.38 10.41
CA GLY A 64 -19.35 -1.81 10.02
C GLY A 64 -20.06 -2.64 11.09
N ASP A 65 -19.35 -3.45 11.86
CA ASP A 65 -19.95 -4.22 12.97
C ASP A 65 -20.35 -3.31 14.14
N VAL A 66 -19.54 -2.30 14.47
CA VAL A 66 -19.87 -1.31 15.50
C VAL A 66 -21.06 -0.44 15.06
N GLU A 67 -21.09 0.01 13.80
CA GLU A 67 -22.21 0.80 13.27
C GLU A 67 -23.53 0.01 13.30
N LYS A 68 -23.49 -1.30 13.00
CA LYS A 68 -24.66 -2.18 13.15
C LYS A 68 -25.10 -2.30 14.60
N LYS A 69 -24.15 -2.48 15.54
CA LYS A 69 -24.46 -2.58 16.97
C LYS A 69 -25.10 -1.28 17.47
N GLU A 70 -24.53 -0.14 17.11
CA GLU A 70 -25.07 1.18 17.46
C GLU A 70 -26.51 1.35 16.94
N SER A 71 -26.74 1.04 15.65
CA SER A 71 -28.06 1.14 15.05
C SER A 71 -29.09 0.21 15.70
N GLY A 72 -28.70 -1.02 16.05
CA GLY A 72 -29.55 -1.96 16.79
C GLY A 72 -29.96 -1.42 18.16
N LEU A 73 -28.98 -0.93 18.93
CA LEU A 73 -29.25 -0.33 20.25
C LEU A 73 -30.14 0.92 20.15
N GLN A 74 -29.94 1.77 19.14
CA GLN A 74 -30.79 2.94 18.91
C GLN A 74 -32.24 2.54 18.59
N SER A 75 -32.45 1.46 17.83
CA SER A 75 -33.79 0.92 17.60
C SER A 75 -34.44 0.44 18.89
N GLU A 76 -33.73 -0.36 19.68
CA GLU A 76 -34.24 -0.87 20.96
C GLU A 76 -34.55 0.26 21.96
N LEU A 77 -33.74 1.33 21.96
CA LEU A 77 -34.01 2.53 22.76
C LEU A 77 -35.31 3.22 22.35
N ASN A 78 -35.60 3.29 21.05
CA ASN A 78 -36.84 3.89 20.56
C ASN A 78 -38.06 3.03 20.90
N ASP A 79 -37.95 1.72 20.82
CA ASP A 79 -39.03 0.80 21.21
C ASP A 79 -39.35 0.93 22.70
N LEU A 80 -38.33 0.93 23.56
CA LEU A 80 -38.52 1.12 25.01
C LEU A 80 -39.16 2.47 25.35
N ARG A 81 -38.79 3.54 24.63
CA ARG A 81 -39.40 4.87 24.81
C ARG A 81 -40.88 4.87 24.39
N ASN A 82 -41.21 4.19 23.29
CA ASN A 82 -42.60 4.05 22.84
C ASN A 82 -43.44 3.25 23.84
N ASP A 83 -42.89 2.15 24.37
CA ASP A 83 -43.54 1.35 25.40
C ASP A 83 -43.85 2.19 26.66
N ILE A 84 -42.87 2.97 27.15
CA ILE A 84 -43.08 3.86 28.29
C ILE A 84 -44.19 4.88 27.99
N ASN A 85 -44.21 5.46 26.79
CA ASN A 85 -45.25 6.42 26.41
C ASN A 85 -46.65 5.78 26.39
N SER A 86 -46.78 4.55 25.86
CA SER A 86 -48.05 3.81 25.87
C SER A 86 -48.50 3.49 27.31
N MET A 87 -47.58 3.00 28.14
CA MET A 87 -47.90 2.70 29.55
C MET A 87 -48.30 3.95 30.33
N ASN A 88 -47.66 5.10 30.07
CA ASN A 88 -48.05 6.37 30.69
C ASN A 88 -49.46 6.80 30.28
N GLN A 89 -49.86 6.60 29.02
CA GLN A 89 -51.23 6.86 28.57
C GLN A 89 -52.24 5.95 29.28
N GLU A 90 -51.94 4.66 29.40
CA GLU A 90 -52.79 3.71 30.15
C GLU A 90 -52.94 4.10 31.62
N ILE A 91 -51.84 4.53 32.27
CA ILE A 91 -51.89 5.02 33.65
C ILE A 91 -52.82 6.24 33.76
N GLU A 92 -52.73 7.21 32.86
CA GLU A 92 -53.60 8.38 32.88
C GLU A 92 -55.08 8.01 32.63
N ASP A 93 -55.34 7.05 31.75
CA ASP A 93 -56.67 6.52 31.51
C ASP A 93 -57.25 5.84 32.75
N ASP A 94 -56.46 5.02 33.44
CA ASP A 94 -56.88 4.35 34.67
C ASP A 94 -57.07 5.33 35.83
N LYS A 95 -56.24 6.38 35.93
CA LYS A 95 -56.46 7.48 36.89
C LYS A 95 -57.81 8.16 36.64
N ARG A 96 -58.18 8.42 35.38
CA ARG A 96 -59.49 9.00 35.04
C ARG A 96 -60.63 8.06 35.45
N LYS A 97 -60.54 6.76 35.15
CA LYS A 97 -61.57 5.77 35.56
C LYS A 97 -61.73 5.70 37.07
N ILE A 98 -60.63 5.74 37.83
CA ILE A 98 -60.69 5.81 39.30
C ILE A 98 -61.43 7.08 39.75
N GLN A 99 -61.11 8.24 39.17
CA GLN A 99 -61.80 9.50 39.50
C GLN A 99 -63.29 9.49 39.17
N GLU A 100 -63.68 8.88 38.05
CA GLU A 100 -65.09 8.74 37.64
C GLU A 100 -65.87 7.79 38.56
N GLN A 101 -65.21 6.75 39.07
CA GLN A 101 -65.83 5.76 39.97
C GLN A 101 -65.86 6.20 41.43
N MET A 102 -65.07 7.22 41.83
CA MET A 102 -65.19 7.82 43.14
C MET A 102 -66.52 8.61 43.22
N PRO A 103 -67.48 8.23 44.08
CA PRO A 103 -68.68 9.01 44.26
C PRO A 103 -68.30 10.40 44.79
N LYS A 104 -68.86 11.47 44.20
CA LYS A 104 -68.75 12.82 44.77
C LYS A 104 -69.33 12.76 46.18
N LEU A 105 -68.46 12.83 47.20
CA LEU A 105 -68.82 12.58 48.59
C LEU A 105 -69.91 13.55 49.06
N ASP A 106 -71.13 13.05 49.15
CA ASP A 106 -72.14 13.46 50.13
C ASP A 106 -72.32 12.27 51.11
N VAL A 107 -72.42 12.58 52.40
CA VAL A 107 -72.56 11.62 53.51
C VAL A 107 -73.71 10.63 53.29
N GLN A 108 -74.80 11.06 52.64
CA GLN A 108 -75.97 10.23 52.35
C GLN A 108 -75.70 9.20 51.23
N THR A 109 -74.81 9.53 50.30
CA THR A 109 -74.32 8.62 49.27
C THR A 109 -73.35 7.57 49.85
N ILE A 110 -72.52 7.93 50.83
CA ILE A 110 -71.59 6.99 51.50
C ILE A 110 -72.36 5.94 52.31
N LEU A 111 -73.36 6.38 53.08
CA LEU A 111 -74.21 5.49 53.88
C LEU A 111 -74.97 4.48 53.02
N SER A 112 -75.42 4.87 51.82
CA SER A 112 -76.10 3.96 50.89
C SER A 112 -75.15 3.00 50.16
N HIS A 113 -73.89 3.36 49.94
CA HIS A 113 -72.90 2.49 49.30
C HIS A 113 -72.30 1.44 50.25
N ILE A 114 -72.12 1.76 51.54
CA ILE A 114 -71.60 0.78 52.52
C ILE A 114 -72.57 -0.40 52.72
N PHE A 115 -73.87 -0.18 52.55
CA PHE A 115 -74.91 -1.20 52.80
C PHE A 115 -75.48 -1.88 51.53
N ASN A 116 -74.95 -1.62 50.33
CA ASN A 116 -75.50 -2.14 49.07
C ASN A 116 -74.40 -2.76 48.17
N PRO A 117 -74.66 -3.83 47.38
CA PRO A 117 -73.66 -4.53 46.56
C PRO A 117 -72.85 -3.63 45.62
N ILE A 118 -73.40 -2.47 45.25
CA ILE A 118 -72.75 -1.46 44.41
C ILE A 118 -71.45 -0.94 45.05
N GLY A 119 -71.41 -0.74 46.37
CA GLY A 119 -70.20 -0.26 47.05
C GLY A 119 -69.04 -1.26 46.97
N SER A 120 -69.35 -2.56 47.04
CA SER A 120 -68.36 -3.62 46.81
C SER A 120 -67.81 -3.54 45.39
N ALA A 121 -68.69 -3.44 44.38
CA ALA A 121 -68.29 -3.41 42.97
C ALA A 121 -67.42 -2.19 42.63
N ILE A 122 -67.72 -1.02 43.20
CA ILE A 122 -66.89 0.19 43.06
C ILE A 122 -65.52 -0.05 43.67
N ASN A 123 -65.47 -0.56 44.91
CA ASN A 123 -64.21 -0.82 45.60
C ASN A 123 -63.35 -1.86 44.86
N ASP A 124 -63.97 -2.90 44.29
CA ASP A 124 -63.27 -3.91 43.48
C ASP A 124 -62.69 -3.31 42.20
N SER A 125 -63.45 -2.42 41.54
CA SER A 125 -62.99 -1.72 40.32
C SER A 125 -61.85 -0.75 40.61
N ILE A 126 -61.95 0.05 41.68
CA ILE A 126 -60.88 0.93 42.14
C ILE A 126 -59.63 0.11 42.47
N ARG A 127 -59.79 -1.03 43.15
CA ARG A 127 -58.67 -1.93 43.48
C ARG A 127 -58.02 -2.52 42.23
N PHE A 128 -58.81 -2.90 41.23
CA PHE A 128 -58.31 -3.38 39.94
C PHE A 128 -57.44 -2.33 39.25
N PHE A 129 -57.95 -1.11 39.02
CA PHE A 129 -57.19 -0.04 38.37
C PHE A 129 -55.96 0.38 39.18
N THR A 130 -56.08 0.42 40.51
CA THR A 130 -54.94 0.72 41.39
C THR A 130 -53.83 -0.32 41.25
N ASN A 131 -54.18 -1.60 41.12
CA ASN A 131 -53.20 -2.66 40.90
C ASN A 131 -52.57 -2.56 39.50
N ASN A 132 -53.36 -2.25 38.47
CA ASN A 132 -52.84 -2.08 37.11
C ASN A 132 -51.84 -0.91 37.05
N ILE A 133 -52.14 0.23 37.67
CA ILE A 133 -51.22 1.37 37.77
C ILE A 133 -49.90 0.97 38.45
N LYS A 134 -49.94 0.16 39.51
CA LYS A 134 -48.72 -0.33 40.19
C LYS A 134 -47.88 -1.25 39.29
N GLU A 135 -48.52 -2.12 38.53
CA GLU A 135 -47.84 -3.02 37.59
C GLU A 135 -47.19 -2.22 36.45
N LEU A 136 -47.95 -1.30 35.83
CA LEU A 136 -47.44 -0.43 34.77
C LEU A 136 -46.29 0.45 35.27
N SER A 137 -46.39 1.00 36.48
CA SER A 137 -45.32 1.79 37.10
C SER A 137 -44.04 0.96 37.28
N SER A 138 -44.17 -0.30 37.70
CA SER A 138 -43.01 -1.20 37.85
C SER A 138 -42.37 -1.54 36.50
N LYS A 139 -43.16 -1.72 35.43
CA LYS A 139 -42.67 -1.93 34.06
C LYS A 139 -41.95 -0.68 33.52
N ILE A 140 -42.48 0.51 33.79
CA ILE A 140 -41.84 1.78 33.43
C ILE A 140 -40.48 1.91 34.13
N ASP A 141 -40.40 1.61 35.43
CA ASP A 141 -39.13 1.65 36.17
C ASP A 141 -38.10 0.68 35.58
N TYR A 142 -38.51 -0.54 35.23
CA TYR A 142 -37.66 -1.50 34.55
C TYR A 142 -37.18 -0.99 33.17
N ASN A 143 -38.10 -0.49 32.33
CA ASN A 143 -37.73 0.04 31.01
C ASN A 143 -36.80 1.25 31.11
N ASN A 144 -36.97 2.12 32.12
CA ASN A 144 -36.06 3.24 32.38
C ASN A 144 -34.64 2.76 32.73
N GLN A 145 -34.51 1.67 33.50
CA GLN A 145 -33.20 1.06 33.78
C GLN A 145 -32.57 0.51 32.50
N GLN A 146 -33.34 -0.18 31.66
CA GLN A 146 -32.88 -0.71 30.38
C GLN A 146 -32.44 0.41 29.42
N ILE A 147 -33.20 1.51 29.34
CA ILE A 147 -32.84 2.70 28.57
C ILE A 147 -31.50 3.26 29.06
N THR A 148 -31.32 3.40 30.37
CA THR A 148 -30.07 3.93 30.94
C THR A 148 -28.87 3.05 30.55
N GLN A 149 -28.98 1.73 30.68
CA GLN A 149 -27.91 0.80 30.31
C GLN A 149 -27.57 0.87 28.82
N LYS A 150 -28.59 0.81 27.95
CA LYS A 150 -28.38 0.85 26.50
C LYS A 150 -27.85 2.19 26.02
N GLN A 151 -28.26 3.29 26.64
CA GLN A 151 -27.72 4.61 26.34
C GLN A 151 -26.23 4.68 26.67
N THR A 152 -25.81 4.14 27.82
CA THR A 152 -24.38 4.03 28.15
C THR A 152 -23.62 3.20 27.12
N GLU A 153 -24.17 2.06 26.67
CA GLU A 153 -23.53 1.27 25.60
C GLU A 153 -23.39 2.04 24.29
N VAL A 154 -24.41 2.81 23.88
CA VAL A 154 -24.33 3.67 22.69
C VAL A 154 -23.24 4.74 22.85
N ASP A 155 -23.21 5.40 24.00
CA ASP A 155 -22.24 6.45 24.31
C ASP A 155 -20.80 5.89 24.30
N ASP A 156 -20.60 4.64 24.72
CA ASP A 156 -19.30 3.94 24.70
C ASP A 156 -18.87 3.46 23.30
N LEU A 157 -19.82 3.26 22.36
CA LEU A 157 -19.51 2.88 20.98
C LEU A 157 -19.08 4.09 20.13
N GLN A 158 -19.58 5.28 20.44
CA GLN A 158 -19.24 6.51 19.72
C GLN A 158 -17.71 6.76 19.61
N PRO A 159 -16.91 6.75 20.70
CA PRO A 159 -15.47 6.95 20.59
C PRO A 159 -14.76 5.83 19.81
N GLN A 160 -15.31 4.62 19.79
CA GLN A 160 -14.76 3.52 19.00
C GLN A 160 -14.98 3.75 17.50
N LEU A 161 -16.17 4.22 17.11
CA LEU A 161 -16.46 4.62 15.73
C LEU A 161 -15.52 5.73 15.26
N ASP A 162 -15.35 6.76 16.07
CA ASP A 162 -14.47 7.88 15.73
C ASP A 162 -13.00 7.41 15.58
N SER A 163 -12.56 6.50 16.45
CA SER A 163 -11.24 5.88 16.34
C SER A 163 -11.08 5.08 15.05
N PHE A 164 -12.03 4.22 14.69
CA PHE A 164 -11.95 3.41 13.47
C PHE A 164 -12.03 4.27 12.22
N ARG A 165 -12.88 5.31 12.18
CA ARG A 165 -12.94 6.27 11.07
C ARG A 165 -11.61 7.01 10.89
N SER A 166 -10.97 7.38 11.99
CA SER A 166 -9.64 8.00 11.95
C SER A 166 -8.59 7.03 11.39
N GLN A 167 -8.59 5.78 11.86
CA GLN A 167 -7.67 4.73 11.38
C GLN A 167 -7.90 4.43 9.88
N GLU A 168 -9.15 4.34 9.43
CA GLU A 168 -9.49 4.12 8.03
C GLU A 168 -8.92 5.23 7.14
N SER A 169 -9.06 6.50 7.56
CA SER A 169 -8.53 7.65 6.84
C SER A 169 -6.99 7.64 6.77
N GLN A 170 -6.32 7.30 7.87
CA GLN A 170 -4.85 7.18 7.91
C GLN A 170 -4.34 6.06 7.01
N LEU A 171 -4.96 4.88 7.06
CA LEU A 171 -4.58 3.73 6.23
C LEU A 171 -4.82 4.00 4.75
N THR A 172 -5.95 4.64 4.40
CA THR A 172 -6.26 5.05 3.02
C THR A 172 -5.21 6.02 2.48
N SER A 173 -4.79 6.99 3.31
CA SER A 173 -3.73 7.93 2.96
C SER A 173 -2.39 7.23 2.77
N LYS A 174 -2.05 6.28 3.65
CA LYS A 174 -0.81 5.50 3.57
C LYS A 174 -0.75 4.65 2.28
N ILE A 175 -1.84 3.97 1.92
CA ILE A 175 -1.92 3.20 0.65
C ILE A 175 -1.67 4.11 -0.55
N SER A 176 -2.24 5.31 -0.54
CA SER A 176 -2.07 6.26 -1.64
C SER A 176 -0.60 6.70 -1.78
N LEU A 177 0.09 6.94 -0.66
CA LEU A 177 1.51 7.26 -0.65
C LEU A 177 2.38 6.09 -1.11
N LEU A 178 2.10 4.87 -0.64
CA LEU A 178 2.83 3.67 -1.05
C LEU A 178 2.70 3.43 -2.55
N LYS A 179 1.48 3.53 -3.12
CA LYS A 179 1.25 3.39 -4.56
C LYS A 179 2.03 4.43 -5.38
N ALA A 180 2.11 5.66 -4.91
CA ALA A 180 2.90 6.69 -5.56
C ALA A 180 4.41 6.37 -5.54
N GLN A 181 4.92 5.83 -4.42
CA GLN A 181 6.32 5.41 -4.31
C GLN A 181 6.64 4.21 -5.20
N GLU A 182 5.73 3.23 -5.28
CA GLU A 182 5.87 2.08 -6.19
C GLU A 182 5.99 2.55 -7.65
N GLN A 183 5.15 3.50 -8.07
CA GLN A 183 5.21 4.05 -9.42
C GLN A 183 6.56 4.73 -9.70
N LEU A 184 7.06 5.53 -8.76
CA LEU A 184 8.36 6.21 -8.93
C LEU A 184 9.53 5.22 -9.02
N LEU A 185 9.49 4.13 -8.25
CA LEU A 185 10.50 3.07 -8.33
C LEU A 185 10.42 2.32 -9.66
N ASP A 186 9.22 1.97 -10.13
CA ASP A 186 9.04 1.31 -11.43
C ASP A 186 9.58 2.17 -12.59
N GLU A 187 9.31 3.48 -12.57
CA GLU A 187 9.87 4.43 -13.53
C GLU A 187 11.41 4.51 -13.45
N SER A 188 11.97 4.48 -12.23
CA SER A 188 13.43 4.49 -12.01
C SER A 188 14.10 3.23 -12.53
N ILE A 189 13.50 2.06 -12.30
CA ILE A 189 13.98 0.77 -12.81
C ILE A 189 13.98 0.79 -14.34
N LYS A 190 12.90 1.25 -14.97
CA LYS A 190 12.81 1.37 -16.43
C LYS A 190 13.90 2.27 -17.01
N LYS A 191 14.11 3.45 -16.39
CA LYS A 191 15.15 4.39 -16.84
C LYS A 191 16.55 3.78 -16.75
N CYS A 192 16.86 3.13 -15.62
CA CYS A 192 18.16 2.49 -15.43
C CYS A 192 18.36 1.32 -16.41
N GLY A 193 17.31 0.51 -16.67
CA GLY A 193 17.37 -0.56 -17.67
C GLY A 193 17.66 -0.06 -19.10
N ILE A 194 17.10 1.09 -19.49
CA ILE A 194 17.38 1.73 -20.79
C ILE A 194 18.84 2.19 -20.85
N GLU A 195 19.32 2.84 -19.80
CA GLU A 195 20.70 3.33 -19.71
C GLU A 195 21.71 2.18 -19.77
N LYS A 196 21.46 1.11 -19.01
CA LYS A 196 22.27 -0.11 -19.06
C LYS A 196 22.34 -0.69 -20.47
N THR A 197 21.20 -0.81 -21.16
CA THR A 197 21.15 -1.33 -22.54
C THR A 197 21.96 -0.46 -23.50
N ARG A 198 21.93 0.87 -23.33
CA ARG A 198 22.76 1.80 -24.12
C ARG A 198 24.25 1.53 -23.89
N ILE A 199 24.66 1.40 -22.63
CA ILE A 199 26.05 1.14 -22.22
C ILE A 199 26.52 -0.23 -22.76
N GLU A 200 25.68 -1.26 -22.74
CA GLU A 200 25.98 -2.57 -23.33
C GLU A 200 26.22 -2.49 -24.85
N ASN A 201 25.43 -1.69 -25.58
CA ASN A 201 25.61 -1.48 -27.01
C ASN A 201 26.90 -0.71 -27.35
N ASP A 202 27.23 0.30 -26.56
CA ASP A 202 28.49 1.05 -26.69
C ASP A 202 29.69 0.13 -26.44
N LYS A 203 29.62 -0.71 -25.40
CA LYS A 203 30.64 -1.72 -25.11
C LYS A 203 30.83 -2.69 -26.27
N LEU A 204 29.74 -3.20 -26.85
CA LEU A 204 29.82 -4.08 -28.02
C LEU A 204 30.52 -3.40 -29.20
N SER A 205 30.22 -2.12 -29.43
CA SER A 205 30.88 -1.33 -30.48
C SER A 205 32.39 -1.19 -30.23
N ILE A 206 32.79 -0.97 -28.98
CA ILE A 206 34.22 -0.92 -28.57
C ILE A 206 34.89 -2.28 -28.81
N GLU A 207 34.26 -3.40 -28.47
CA GLU A 207 34.81 -4.74 -28.71
C GLU A 207 35.00 -5.04 -30.20
N GLN A 208 34.10 -4.56 -31.06
CA GLN A 208 34.27 -4.63 -32.51
C GLN A 208 35.47 -3.79 -32.98
N MET A 209 35.66 -2.59 -32.42
CA MET A 209 36.82 -1.74 -32.73
C MET A 209 38.13 -2.37 -32.27
N LYS A 210 38.17 -3.00 -31.07
CA LYS A 210 39.34 -3.75 -30.58
C LYS A 210 39.75 -4.84 -31.55
N THR A 211 38.78 -5.63 -32.00
CA THR A 211 39.00 -6.71 -32.97
C THR A 211 39.57 -6.18 -34.29
N LYS A 212 39.00 -5.09 -34.82
CA LYS A 212 39.51 -4.44 -36.05
C LYS A 212 40.92 -3.89 -35.86
N CYS A 213 41.21 -3.27 -34.72
CA CYS A 213 42.54 -2.73 -34.42
C CYS A 213 43.58 -3.84 -34.33
N MET A 214 43.25 -4.97 -33.69
CA MET A 214 44.14 -6.14 -33.61
C MET A 214 44.46 -6.72 -35.00
N LEU A 215 43.45 -6.85 -35.88
CA LEU A 215 43.68 -7.30 -37.26
C LEU A 215 44.57 -6.34 -38.06
N LEU A 216 44.46 -5.03 -37.83
CA LEU A 216 45.34 -4.04 -38.47
C LEU A 216 46.76 -4.12 -37.94
N ILE A 217 46.93 -4.31 -36.62
CA ILE A 217 48.24 -4.52 -36.00
C ILE A 217 48.93 -5.74 -36.62
N ASP A 218 48.21 -6.86 -36.73
CA ASP A 218 48.77 -8.09 -37.28
C ASP A 218 49.15 -7.91 -38.75
N ARG A 219 48.28 -7.29 -39.57
CA ARG A 219 48.63 -6.97 -40.96
C ARG A 219 49.85 -6.07 -41.07
N CYS A 220 49.97 -5.04 -40.23
CA CYS A 220 51.14 -4.16 -40.24
C CYS A 220 52.42 -4.89 -39.82
N LYS A 221 52.35 -5.89 -38.92
CA LYS A 221 53.49 -6.74 -38.59
C LYS A 221 53.90 -7.60 -39.79
N ASP A 222 52.95 -8.26 -40.45
CA ASP A 222 53.22 -9.06 -41.66
C ASP A 222 53.86 -8.20 -42.77
N GLU A 223 53.32 -7.00 -43.01
CA GLU A 223 53.87 -6.05 -43.99
C GLU A 223 55.28 -5.57 -43.61
N LYS A 224 55.54 -5.34 -42.31
CA LYS A 224 56.86 -4.98 -41.82
C LYS A 224 57.87 -6.09 -42.10
N ASP A 225 57.53 -7.33 -41.75
CA ASP A 225 58.41 -8.48 -41.91
C ASP A 225 58.78 -8.70 -43.39
N LEU A 226 57.81 -8.53 -44.30
CA LEU A 226 58.05 -8.56 -45.75
C LEU A 226 59.00 -7.45 -46.24
N ILE A 227 58.86 -6.24 -45.69
CA ILE A 227 59.77 -5.13 -46.03
C ILE A 227 61.17 -5.40 -45.48
N ASP A 228 61.29 -5.86 -44.24
CA ASP A 228 62.56 -6.19 -43.61
C ASP A 228 63.29 -7.29 -44.40
N GLU A 229 62.57 -8.33 -44.86
CA GLU A 229 63.11 -9.37 -45.76
C GLU A 229 63.54 -8.80 -47.13
N GLY A 230 62.72 -7.95 -47.75
CA GLY A 230 63.06 -7.30 -49.02
C GLY A 230 64.31 -6.40 -48.91
N VAL A 231 64.46 -5.68 -47.79
CA VAL A 231 65.66 -4.88 -47.50
C VAL A 231 66.88 -5.77 -47.33
N PHE A 232 66.75 -6.91 -46.64
CA PHE A 232 67.81 -7.89 -46.48
C PHE A 232 68.27 -8.46 -47.84
N LEU A 233 67.34 -8.94 -48.67
CA LEU A 233 67.64 -9.46 -50.00
C LEU A 233 68.31 -8.42 -50.89
N LYS A 234 67.88 -7.16 -50.82
CA LYS A 234 68.53 -6.07 -51.57
C LYS A 234 69.98 -5.89 -51.14
N LYS A 235 70.25 -5.96 -49.84
CA LYS A 235 71.62 -5.88 -49.32
C LYS A 235 72.49 -7.04 -49.83
N GLU A 236 71.97 -8.27 -49.83
CA GLU A 236 72.67 -9.43 -50.40
C GLU A 236 72.96 -9.26 -51.90
N ILE A 237 72.00 -8.72 -52.67
CA ILE A 237 72.19 -8.43 -54.10
C ILE A 237 73.26 -7.35 -54.29
N ASP A 238 73.25 -6.29 -53.47
CA ASP A 238 74.24 -5.22 -53.55
C ASP A 238 75.65 -5.72 -53.18
N GLU A 239 75.76 -6.60 -52.17
CA GLU A 239 77.00 -7.30 -51.80
C GLU A 239 77.48 -8.21 -52.93
N PHE A 240 76.61 -9.07 -53.47
CA PHE A 240 76.91 -9.92 -54.62
C PHE A 240 77.37 -9.12 -55.84
N ASN A 241 76.70 -8.00 -56.12
CA ASN A 241 77.05 -7.14 -57.25
C ASN A 241 78.41 -6.48 -57.04
N ASN A 242 78.72 -6.02 -55.82
CA ASN A 242 80.05 -5.49 -55.49
C ASN A 242 81.14 -6.56 -55.63
N ASP A 243 80.89 -7.78 -55.14
CA ASP A 243 81.81 -8.91 -55.28
C ASP A 243 82.02 -9.28 -56.76
N PHE A 244 80.95 -9.31 -57.54
CA PHE A 244 80.98 -9.56 -58.98
C PHE A 244 81.78 -8.48 -59.72
N GLN A 245 81.58 -7.20 -59.39
CA GLN A 245 82.36 -6.10 -59.96
C GLN A 245 83.84 -6.17 -59.58
N ASN A 246 84.17 -6.59 -58.35
CA ASN A 246 85.54 -6.80 -57.92
C ASN A 246 86.19 -7.97 -58.66
N PHE A 247 85.47 -9.07 -58.84
CA PHE A 247 85.93 -10.22 -59.63
C PHE A 247 86.26 -9.80 -61.07
N LEU A 248 85.37 -9.04 -61.73
CA LEU A 248 85.62 -8.54 -63.08
C LEU A 248 86.86 -7.64 -63.18
N LYS A 249 87.23 -6.91 -62.13
CA LYS A 249 88.47 -6.10 -62.11
C LYS A 249 89.75 -6.93 -61.96
N THR A 250 89.64 -8.17 -61.51
CA THR A 250 90.79 -9.08 -61.34
C THR A 250 91.06 -9.96 -62.57
N LEU A 251 90.14 -9.99 -63.53
CA LEU A 251 90.30 -10.58 -64.86
C LEU A 251 91.03 -9.63 -65.82
#